data_AF-A0A315WB97-F1
#
_entry.id   AF-A0A315WB97-F1
#
_cell.length_a   1.000
_cell.length_b   1.000
_cell.length_c   1.000
_cell.angle_alpha   90.00
_cell.angle_beta   90.00
_cell.angle_gamma   90.00
#
_symmetry.space_group_name_H-M   'P 1'
#
loop_
_entity.id
_entity.type
_entity.pdbx_description
1 polymer ?
#
loop_
_entity_poly.entity_id
_entity_poly.type
_entity_poly.pdbx_seq_one_letter_code
_entity_poly.pdbx_strand_id
1 'polypeptide(L)'
;MHERIKAKLQLGHSTPPTTRLSSLQLSAQSSLLFLTKIFFLQTVTHIQGFVNAVSCQQTERSDSEADRSPAGENIPVSVDLLINLAPTVGYEDDAGRHTTHHFMYPESAKNLLTNVSFVLVPFKTLDLVWITSALSTGQIRFTYAPVKQFLRVDKDKVQIFNPAFFKYIHDRWTRHHGRYPSTGMLVLFFALHVCDEVQHFSILILTLHFQVNVFGFGADSRGNWHHYWEQNRYSGEFRKTGVHDADFEAQIIEQLAKAGKITVFTGK
;
A
#
# COMPACT_ATOMS: atom_id res chain seq x y z
N MET A 1 -39.72 47.67 44.41
CA MET A 1 -39.92 47.59 45.87
C MET A 1 -39.21 46.34 46.34
N HIS A 2 -38.19 46.49 47.21
CA HIS A 2 -37.30 45.46 47.80
C HIS A 2 -36.25 44.84 46.83
N GLU A 3 -34.92 45.11 46.85
CA GLU A 3 -33.94 45.34 47.94
C GLU A 3 -33.98 44.16 48.96
N ARG A 4 -32.91 43.46 49.38
CA ARG A 4 -31.45 43.64 49.33
C ARG A 4 -30.77 42.48 50.12
N ILE A 5 -29.46 42.24 49.92
CA ILE A 5 -28.44 41.74 50.91
C ILE A 5 -28.43 40.19 51.20
N LYS A 6 -27.36 39.37 51.27
CA LYS A 6 -25.89 39.41 51.60
C LYS A 6 -25.16 38.37 50.71
N ALA A 7 -24.02 38.60 50.05
CA ALA A 7 -22.66 38.92 50.52
C ALA A 7 -22.01 37.88 51.45
N LYS A 8 -21.06 37.09 50.90
CA LYS A 8 -19.80 36.78 51.56
C LYS A 8 -18.69 36.57 50.52
N LEU A 9 -17.78 37.56 50.48
CA LEU A 9 -16.45 37.45 49.89
C LEU A 9 -15.60 36.47 50.71
N GLN A 10 -14.78 35.66 50.03
CA GLN A 10 -13.33 35.68 50.29
C GLN A 10 -12.58 35.58 48.96
N LEU A 11 -11.60 36.48 48.85
CA LEU A 11 -10.68 36.66 47.72
C LEU A 11 -9.64 35.54 47.65
N GLY A 12 -9.19 35.22 46.43
CA GLY A 12 -8.08 34.30 46.24
C GLY A 12 -7.62 34.09 44.79
N HIS A 13 -7.32 35.20 44.08
CA HIS A 13 -6.42 35.31 42.93
C HIS A 13 -6.72 34.57 41.60
N SER A 14 -6.68 35.40 40.56
CA SER A 14 -6.89 35.17 39.14
C SER A 14 -5.66 34.64 38.39
N THR A 15 -5.84 33.62 37.56
CA THR A 15 -5.21 33.45 36.23
C THR A 15 -6.12 32.56 35.33
N PRO A 16 -6.23 32.80 34.00
CA PRO A 16 -7.18 32.13 33.11
C PRO A 16 -6.50 31.07 32.19
N PRO A 17 -7.19 30.54 31.16
CA PRO A 17 -7.91 29.26 31.14
C PRO A 17 -7.12 28.13 30.43
N THR A 18 -7.51 26.87 30.64
CA THR A 18 -7.15 25.80 29.69
C THR A 18 -8.31 24.84 29.52
N THR A 19 -9.17 25.14 28.54
CA THR A 19 -10.03 24.14 27.90
C THR A 19 -9.14 23.10 27.24
N ARG A 20 -9.16 21.86 27.73
CA ARG A 20 -8.54 20.72 27.04
C ARG A 20 -9.66 19.80 26.54
N LEU A 21 -9.71 19.67 25.21
CA LEU A 21 -10.63 18.84 24.45
C LEU A 21 -10.59 17.39 24.94
N SER A 22 -11.75 16.87 25.36
CA SER A 22 -12.02 15.44 25.45
C SER A 22 -12.64 14.97 24.13
N SER A 23 -11.80 14.59 23.16
CA SER A 23 -12.26 13.93 21.93
C SER A 23 -11.14 13.12 21.29
N LEU A 24 -10.66 12.09 21.98
CA LEU A 24 -9.77 11.07 21.41
C LEU A 24 -9.88 9.77 22.20
N GLN A 25 -11.07 9.14 22.15
CA GLN A 25 -11.23 7.78 22.67
C GLN A 25 -12.20 6.90 21.87
N LEU A 26 -12.62 7.34 20.68
CA LEU A 26 -13.60 6.60 19.86
C LEU A 26 -13.04 5.85 18.62
N SER A 27 -11.72 5.84 18.35
CA SER A 27 -11.18 5.20 17.13
C SER A 27 -10.46 3.85 17.33
N ALA A 28 -10.07 3.48 18.56
CA ALA A 28 -9.31 2.26 18.79
C ALA A 28 -10.20 1.00 18.90
N GLN A 29 -11.36 1.11 19.57
CA GLN A 29 -12.26 -0.04 19.79
C GLN A 29 -13.01 -0.45 18.51
N SER A 30 -13.40 0.53 17.69
CA SER A 30 -14.03 0.31 16.39
C SER A 30 -13.09 -0.37 15.40
N SER A 31 -11.81 0.01 15.39
CA SER A 31 -10.75 -0.65 14.61
C SER A 31 -10.51 -2.10 15.07
N LEU A 32 -10.48 -2.37 16.38
CA LEU A 32 -10.23 -3.71 16.94
C LEU A 32 -11.40 -4.68 16.70
N LEU A 33 -12.65 -4.20 16.83
CA LEU A 33 -13.86 -4.97 16.52
C LEU A 33 -13.98 -5.27 15.02
N PHE A 34 -13.51 -4.33 14.19
CA PHE A 34 -13.49 -4.46 12.75
C PHE A 34 -12.49 -5.52 12.27
N LEU A 35 -11.28 -5.49 12.84
CA LEU A 35 -10.24 -6.49 12.63
C LEU A 35 -10.75 -7.89 13.03
N THR A 36 -11.38 -8.04 14.20
CA THR A 36 -11.88 -9.35 14.66
C THR A 36 -12.94 -9.97 13.74
N LYS A 37 -13.81 -9.19 13.08
CA LYS A 37 -14.84 -9.70 12.17
C LYS A 37 -14.31 -10.15 10.80
N ILE A 38 -13.28 -9.49 10.25
CA ILE A 38 -12.64 -9.94 9.00
C ILE A 38 -11.88 -11.25 9.22
N PHE A 39 -11.20 -11.37 10.36
CA PHE A 39 -10.19 -12.42 10.57
C PHE A 39 -10.75 -13.76 11.06
N PHE A 40 -11.97 -13.82 11.62
CA PHE A 40 -12.53 -15.05 12.19
C PHE A 40 -13.11 -16.03 11.17
N LEU A 41 -13.24 -15.66 9.88
CA LEU A 41 -13.96 -16.48 8.89
C LEU A 41 -13.09 -17.16 7.81
N GLN A 42 -11.76 -17.07 7.82
CA GLN A 42 -10.98 -17.37 6.62
C GLN A 42 -10.08 -18.62 6.71
N THR A 43 -10.54 -19.73 6.13
CA THR A 43 -9.64 -20.72 5.50
C THR A 43 -9.05 -20.07 4.25
N VAL A 44 -7.78 -19.69 4.31
CA VAL A 44 -7.07 -18.99 3.21
C VAL A 44 -6.46 -20.03 2.28
N THR A 45 -7.02 -20.14 1.08
CA THR A 45 -6.39 -20.83 -0.05
C THR A 45 -5.54 -19.84 -0.85
N HIS A 46 -4.32 -20.27 -1.14
CA HIS A 46 -3.26 -19.61 -1.90
C HIS A 46 -3.72 -18.71 -3.06
N ILE A 47 -3.40 -17.42 -3.03
CA ILE A 47 -3.25 -16.60 -4.25
C ILE A 47 -2.17 -15.53 -4.07
N GLN A 48 -1.09 -15.67 -4.84
CA GLN A 48 -0.20 -14.56 -5.17
C GLN A 48 -0.93 -13.67 -6.18
N GLY A 49 -1.23 -12.42 -5.82
CA GLY A 49 -1.73 -11.44 -6.78
C GLY A 49 -0.66 -11.15 -7.85
N PHE A 50 -1.07 -11.15 -9.12
CA PHE A 50 -0.21 -11.01 -10.31
C PHE A 50 0.22 -9.57 -10.58
N VAL A 51 0.69 -8.88 -9.53
CA VAL A 51 1.20 -7.53 -9.71
C VAL A 51 2.68 -7.52 -9.44
N ASN A 52 3.37 -7.00 -10.44
CA ASN A 52 4.80 -7.17 -10.59
C ASN A 52 5.53 -5.93 -10.08
N ALA A 53 5.10 -4.74 -10.51
CA ALA A 53 5.61 -3.48 -10.00
C ALA A 53 4.62 -2.33 -10.20
N VAL A 54 4.69 -1.34 -9.33
CA VAL A 54 4.11 -0.01 -9.52
C VAL A 54 5.24 1.00 -9.30
N SER A 55 5.40 1.96 -10.21
CA SER A 55 6.36 3.05 -10.04
C SER A 55 5.63 4.38 -10.05
N CYS A 56 6.07 5.29 -9.19
CA CYS A 56 5.70 6.69 -9.28
C CYS A 56 6.91 7.49 -9.73
N GLN A 57 6.77 8.13 -10.88
CA GLN A 57 7.82 8.94 -11.47
C GLN A 57 7.40 10.40 -11.52
N GLN A 58 8.29 11.26 -11.06
CA GLN A 58 8.16 12.71 -11.22
C GLN A 58 8.54 13.09 -12.66
N THR A 59 7.60 13.70 -13.38
CA THR A 59 7.85 14.28 -14.72
C THR A 59 7.72 15.79 -14.65
N GLU A 60 8.70 16.51 -15.17
CA GLU A 60 8.58 17.95 -15.42
C GLU A 60 7.74 18.16 -16.69
N ARG A 61 6.65 18.92 -16.59
CA ARG A 61 5.89 19.35 -17.77
C ARG A 61 6.60 20.57 -18.38
N SER A 62 7.39 20.37 -19.43
CA SER A 62 7.93 21.47 -20.23
C SER A 62 6.86 21.98 -21.23
N ASP A 63 6.01 22.90 -20.79
CA ASP A 63 5.14 23.65 -21.71
C ASP A 63 5.93 24.77 -22.42
N SER A 64 7.12 24.48 -23.00
CA SER A 64 7.78 25.34 -24.00
C SER A 64 9.08 24.73 -24.50
N GLU A 65 9.19 24.60 -25.82
CA GLU A 65 10.41 24.38 -26.58
C GLU A 65 11.32 25.63 -26.52
N ALA A 66 12.01 25.87 -25.40
CA ALA A 66 13.19 26.73 -25.28
C ALA A 66 13.62 26.83 -23.80
N ASP A 67 14.69 26.15 -23.40
CA ASP A 67 15.93 26.79 -22.96
C ASP A 67 16.95 25.71 -22.58
N ARG A 68 18.15 25.77 -23.18
CA ARG A 68 19.28 24.93 -22.81
C ARG A 68 20.07 25.66 -21.73
N SER A 69 19.99 25.20 -20.49
CA SER A 69 20.97 25.50 -19.45
C SER A 69 21.34 24.22 -18.69
N PRO A 70 22.63 23.94 -18.43
CA PRO A 70 23.07 22.76 -17.71
C PRO A 70 22.95 23.03 -16.20
N ALA A 71 21.74 22.88 -15.66
CA ALA A 71 21.51 22.88 -14.22
C ALA A 71 21.73 21.47 -13.68
N GLY A 72 22.35 21.38 -12.49
CA GLY A 72 22.79 20.13 -11.86
C GLY A 72 21.75 19.02 -11.91
N GLU A 73 22.26 17.79 -12.02
CA GLU A 73 21.53 16.54 -12.14
C GLU A 73 20.42 16.41 -11.08
N ASN A 74 19.23 16.93 -11.42
CA ASN A 74 18.00 16.67 -10.69
C ASN A 74 17.67 15.20 -10.93
N ILE A 75 18.15 14.32 -10.04
CA ILE A 75 17.80 12.90 -10.09
C ILE A 75 16.28 12.82 -9.91
N PRO A 76 15.51 12.30 -10.88
CA PRO A 76 14.07 12.19 -10.73
C PRO A 76 13.77 11.32 -9.51
N VAL A 77 12.97 11.84 -8.57
CA VAL A 77 12.50 11.07 -7.43
C VAL A 77 11.56 10.00 -7.98
N SER A 78 11.98 8.74 -7.88
CA SER A 78 11.21 7.57 -8.29
C SER A 78 10.90 6.72 -7.06
N VAL A 79 9.63 6.35 -6.92
CA VAL A 79 9.17 5.44 -5.87
C VAL A 79 8.77 4.13 -6.54
N ASP A 80 9.67 3.15 -6.49
CA ASP A 80 9.45 1.82 -7.07
C ASP A 80 8.92 0.85 -6.01
N LEU A 81 7.71 0.34 -6.25
CA LEU A 81 6.95 -0.54 -5.38
C LEU A 81 6.90 -1.95 -5.98
N LEU A 82 7.52 -2.92 -5.32
CA LEU A 82 7.44 -4.34 -5.69
C LEU A 82 6.52 -5.11 -4.75
N ILE A 83 6.04 -6.26 -5.20
CA ILE A 83 5.06 -7.06 -4.46
C ILE A 83 5.50 -8.53 -4.44
N ASN A 84 5.10 -9.25 -3.39
CA ASN A 84 5.22 -10.70 -3.30
C ASN A 84 6.69 -11.15 -3.50
N LEU A 85 6.91 -12.25 -4.23
CA LEU A 85 8.23 -12.81 -4.47
C LEU A 85 8.98 -12.18 -5.66
N ALA A 86 8.38 -11.22 -6.36
CA ALA A 86 8.87 -10.62 -7.61
C ALA A 86 10.39 -10.33 -7.59
N PRO A 87 11.21 -11.04 -8.37
CA PRO A 87 12.66 -10.87 -8.41
C PRO A 87 13.09 -9.77 -9.38
N THR A 88 13.97 -8.88 -8.96
CA THR A 88 14.60 -7.89 -9.87
C THR A 88 15.90 -8.42 -10.48
N VAL A 89 16.64 -9.24 -9.73
CA VAL A 89 17.91 -9.82 -10.19
C VAL A 89 17.65 -10.80 -11.33
N GLY A 90 18.27 -10.56 -12.49
CA GLY A 90 18.07 -11.31 -13.73
C GLY A 90 16.87 -10.87 -14.56
N TYR A 91 16.12 -9.86 -14.11
CA TYR A 91 14.96 -9.27 -14.80
C TYR A 91 15.05 -7.74 -14.84
N GLU A 92 16.26 -7.19 -14.76
CA GLU A 92 16.50 -5.77 -14.59
C GLU A 92 15.92 -4.91 -15.72
N ASP A 93 15.89 -5.46 -16.94
CA ASP A 93 15.36 -4.78 -18.12
C ASP A 93 13.83 -4.72 -18.14
N ASP A 94 13.17 -5.65 -17.44
CA ASP A 94 11.70 -5.78 -17.40
C ASP A 94 11.07 -5.24 -16.11
N ALA A 95 11.76 -5.44 -14.97
CA ALA A 95 11.28 -5.10 -13.62
C ALA A 95 12.03 -3.92 -12.99
N GLY A 96 13.06 -3.40 -13.66
CA GLY A 96 13.92 -2.34 -13.15
C GLY A 96 15.01 -2.84 -12.19
N ARG A 97 15.99 -1.97 -11.94
CA ARG A 97 17.13 -2.23 -11.03
C ARG A 97 16.94 -1.71 -9.62
N HIS A 98 15.92 -0.88 -9.40
CA HIS A 98 15.72 -0.14 -8.18
C HIS A 98 14.42 -0.56 -7.50
N THR A 99 14.44 -0.61 -6.17
CA THR A 99 13.26 -0.95 -5.37
C THR A 99 13.31 -0.11 -4.11
N THR A 100 12.28 0.71 -3.91
CA THR A 100 12.18 1.54 -2.70
C THR A 100 11.37 0.84 -1.62
N HIS A 101 10.25 0.23 -2.00
CA HIS A 101 9.33 -0.45 -1.10
C HIS A 101 8.97 -1.82 -1.66
N HIS A 102 8.90 -2.83 -0.78
CA HIS A 102 8.48 -4.18 -1.14
C HIS A 102 7.33 -4.64 -0.25
N PHE A 103 6.16 -4.84 -0.85
CA PHE A 103 4.94 -5.28 -0.19
C PHE A 103 4.88 -6.80 -0.13
N MET A 104 4.84 -7.36 1.08
CA MET A 104 4.74 -8.81 1.27
C MET A 104 3.82 -9.14 2.44
N TYR A 105 3.41 -10.40 2.50
CA TYR A 105 2.70 -11.02 3.61
C TYR A 105 3.42 -12.35 3.94
N PRO A 106 3.18 -12.97 5.12
CA PRO A 106 4.03 -14.06 5.63
C PRO A 106 4.27 -15.20 4.64
N GLU A 107 3.23 -15.61 3.91
CA GLU A 107 3.25 -16.71 2.95
C GLU A 107 3.90 -16.36 1.60
N SER A 108 4.19 -15.08 1.35
CA SER A 108 4.87 -14.60 0.15
C SER A 108 6.07 -13.69 0.47
N ALA A 109 6.67 -13.87 1.66
CA ALA A 109 7.79 -13.07 2.12
C ALA A 109 9.16 -13.62 1.66
N LYS A 110 10.07 -12.71 1.30
CA LYS A 110 11.49 -13.00 1.07
C LYS A 110 12.38 -12.03 1.84
N ASN A 111 13.66 -12.38 1.96
CA ASN A 111 14.64 -11.42 2.47
C ASN A 111 14.80 -10.30 1.44
N LEU A 112 15.00 -9.08 1.92
CA LEU A 112 15.21 -7.92 1.06
C LEU A 112 16.67 -7.46 1.14
N LEU A 113 17.09 -6.75 0.10
CA LEU A 113 18.36 -6.02 0.10
C LEU A 113 18.29 -4.89 1.13
N THR A 114 19.46 -4.42 1.55
CA THR A 114 19.56 -3.23 2.39
C THR A 114 18.95 -2.03 1.67
N ASN A 115 18.47 -1.07 2.44
CA ASN A 115 17.80 0.14 2.02
C ASN A 115 16.42 0.01 1.35
N VAL A 116 15.87 -1.20 1.25
CA VAL A 116 14.49 -1.42 0.79
C VAL A 116 13.53 -1.40 1.98
N SER A 117 12.49 -0.56 1.92
CA SER A 117 11.42 -0.54 2.91
C SER A 117 10.54 -1.78 2.77
N PHE A 118 10.40 -2.54 3.86
CA PHE A 118 9.48 -3.67 3.90
C PHE A 118 8.09 -3.20 4.34
N VAL A 119 7.07 -3.40 3.50
CA VAL A 119 5.68 -3.09 3.83
C VAL A 119 4.89 -4.38 4.04
N LEU A 120 4.49 -4.66 5.28
CA LEU A 120 3.62 -5.79 5.60
C LEU A 120 2.19 -5.51 5.14
N VAL A 121 1.59 -6.40 4.35
CA VAL A 121 0.16 -6.38 4.02
C VAL A 121 -0.57 -7.41 4.91
N PRO A 122 -1.28 -6.98 5.96
CA PRO A 122 -1.92 -7.91 6.89
C PRO A 122 -3.30 -8.34 6.39
N PHE A 123 -3.44 -9.64 6.07
CA PHE A 123 -4.72 -10.28 5.75
C PHE A 123 -5.36 -10.95 6.97
N LYS A 124 -4.59 -11.19 8.03
CA LYS A 124 -5.01 -11.78 9.31
C LYS A 124 -4.23 -11.22 10.49
N THR A 125 -4.81 -11.20 11.70
CA THR A 125 -4.10 -10.78 12.93
C THR A 125 -2.79 -11.54 13.12
N LEU A 126 -2.78 -12.82 12.72
CA LEU A 126 -1.59 -13.66 12.78
C LEU A 126 -0.41 -13.08 11.98
N ASP A 127 -0.66 -12.29 10.92
CA ASP A 127 0.41 -11.65 10.13
C ASP A 127 1.13 -10.56 10.95
N LEU A 128 0.39 -9.83 11.79
CA LEU A 128 0.96 -8.83 12.71
C LEU A 128 1.77 -9.48 13.84
N VAL A 129 1.34 -10.65 14.30
CA VAL A 129 2.11 -11.44 15.28
C VAL A 129 3.32 -12.10 14.61
N TRP A 130 3.19 -12.52 13.35
CA TRP A 130 4.28 -13.10 12.59
C TRP A 130 5.42 -12.11 12.43
N ILE A 131 5.17 -10.85 12.10
CA ILE A 131 6.27 -9.91 11.88
C ILE A 131 7.08 -9.64 13.15
N THR A 132 6.43 -9.57 14.32
CA THR A 132 7.15 -9.41 15.59
C THR A 132 8.00 -10.65 15.88
N SER A 133 7.47 -11.85 15.65
CA SER A 133 8.22 -13.11 15.73
C SER A 133 9.38 -13.16 14.75
N ALA A 134 9.15 -12.86 13.46
CA ALA A 134 10.13 -13.00 12.38
C ALA A 134 11.33 -12.05 12.51
N LEU A 135 11.15 -10.91 13.19
CA LEU A 135 12.21 -9.93 13.47
C LEU A 135 12.90 -10.14 14.83
N SER A 136 12.44 -11.10 15.63
CA SER A 136 12.96 -11.38 16.98
C SER A 136 13.13 -12.88 17.27
N THR A 137 12.08 -13.53 17.79
CA THR A 137 12.15 -14.84 18.44
C THR A 137 12.04 -16.03 17.47
N GLY A 138 11.51 -15.81 16.28
CA GLY A 138 11.29 -16.85 15.27
C GLY A 138 10.42 -18.02 15.77
N GLN A 139 9.38 -17.73 16.56
CA GLN A 139 8.46 -18.74 17.09
C GLN A 139 7.44 -19.19 16.03
N ILE A 140 6.96 -18.25 15.19
CA ILE A 140 6.00 -18.55 14.14
C ILE A 140 6.75 -19.05 12.89
N ARG A 141 6.51 -20.32 12.55
CA ARG A 141 7.06 -20.99 11.37
C ARG A 141 6.00 -21.45 10.37
N PHE A 142 4.73 -21.38 10.78
CA PHE A 142 3.61 -21.90 10.02
C PHE A 142 2.36 -21.05 10.26
N THR A 143 1.59 -20.81 9.21
CA THR A 143 0.24 -20.24 9.25
C THR A 143 -0.77 -21.29 8.79
N TYR A 144 -1.29 -21.19 7.56
CA TYR A 144 -1.84 -22.32 6.82
C TYR A 144 -0.78 -22.97 5.91
N ALA A 145 0.35 -22.30 5.72
CA ALA A 145 1.51 -22.74 4.96
C ALA A 145 2.81 -22.43 5.74
N PRO A 146 3.95 -23.05 5.38
CA PRO A 146 5.23 -22.68 5.95
C PRO A 146 5.54 -21.20 5.68
N VAL A 147 6.03 -20.48 6.69
CA VAL A 147 6.43 -19.08 6.59
C VAL A 147 7.85 -18.89 7.10
N LYS A 148 8.50 -17.78 6.74
CA LYS A 148 9.87 -17.52 7.19
C LYS A 148 9.91 -17.37 8.71
N GLN A 149 10.72 -18.23 9.35
CA GLN A 149 10.99 -18.14 10.77
C GLN A 149 11.71 -16.85 11.13
N PHE A 150 12.71 -16.45 10.33
CA PHE A 150 13.46 -15.22 10.49
C PHE A 150 13.47 -14.46 9.18
N LEU A 151 13.07 -13.19 9.23
CA LEU A 151 13.03 -12.30 8.08
C LEU A 151 14.21 -11.33 8.15
N ARG A 152 15.03 -11.29 7.08
CA ARG A 152 16.15 -10.33 6.96
C ARG A 152 15.70 -9.13 6.13
N VAL A 153 15.43 -8.02 6.82
CA VAL A 153 15.05 -6.70 6.30
C VAL A 153 15.62 -5.62 7.23
N ASP A 154 15.68 -4.38 6.76
CA ASP A 154 16.06 -3.24 7.60
C ASP A 154 14.93 -2.94 8.61
N LYS A 155 15.19 -3.19 9.89
CA LYS A 155 14.19 -3.08 10.97
C LYS A 155 13.59 -1.67 11.10
N ASP A 156 14.40 -0.64 10.83
CA ASP A 156 13.99 0.76 10.89
C ASP A 156 13.15 1.20 9.68
N LYS A 157 13.05 0.34 8.66
CA LYS A 157 12.29 0.57 7.43
C LYS A 157 11.12 -0.41 7.27
N VAL A 158 10.65 -0.98 8.39
CA VAL A 158 9.46 -1.83 8.42
C VAL A 158 8.21 -0.97 8.58
N GLN A 159 7.26 -1.14 7.69
CA GLN A 159 5.98 -0.45 7.66
C GLN A 159 4.83 -1.46 7.64
N ILE A 160 3.64 -1.04 8.08
CA ILE A 160 2.43 -1.87 8.08
C ILE A 160 1.38 -1.18 7.23
N PHE A 161 0.87 -1.89 6.23
CA PHE A 161 -0.25 -1.43 5.41
C PHE A 161 -1.49 -1.22 6.28
N ASN A 162 -2.09 -0.03 6.21
CA ASN A 162 -3.21 0.33 7.07
C ASN A 162 -4.45 -0.51 6.75
N PRO A 163 -4.98 -1.34 7.69
CA PRO A 163 -6.17 -2.16 7.45
C PRO A 163 -7.44 -1.34 7.18
N ALA A 164 -7.53 -0.10 7.64
CA ALA A 164 -8.66 0.79 7.31
C ALA A 164 -8.61 1.20 5.83
N PHE A 165 -7.41 1.45 5.29
CA PHE A 165 -7.23 1.76 3.88
C PHE A 165 -7.49 0.54 2.99
N PHE A 166 -7.07 -0.64 3.45
CA PHE A 166 -7.46 -1.92 2.83
C PHE A 166 -8.99 -2.01 2.71
N LYS A 167 -9.72 -1.80 3.82
CA LYS A 167 -11.19 -1.83 3.80
C LYS A 167 -11.76 -0.80 2.84
N TYR A 168 -11.23 0.43 2.85
CA TYR A 168 -11.67 1.48 1.95
C TYR A 168 -11.58 1.04 0.49
N ILE A 169 -10.48 0.40 0.08
CA ILE A 169 -10.33 -0.14 -1.28
C ILE A 169 -11.39 -1.21 -1.55
N HIS A 170 -11.58 -2.13 -0.62
CA HIS A 170 -12.57 -3.20 -0.75
C HIS A 170 -14.01 -2.69 -0.89
N ASP A 171 -14.39 -1.68 -0.09
CA ASP A 171 -15.74 -1.14 -0.07
C ASP A 171 -16.01 -0.21 -1.27
N ARG A 172 -15.06 0.68 -1.59
CA ARG A 172 -15.30 1.82 -2.50
C ARG A 172 -14.88 1.52 -3.92
N TRP A 173 -13.83 0.72 -4.08
CA TRP A 173 -13.21 0.48 -5.39
C TRP A 173 -13.57 -0.90 -5.91
N THR A 174 -13.25 -1.96 -5.17
CA THR A 174 -13.62 -3.32 -5.62
C THR A 174 -15.08 -3.67 -5.30
N ARG A 175 -15.79 -2.84 -4.52
CA ARG A 175 -17.24 -2.99 -4.22
C ARG A 175 -17.62 -4.40 -3.77
N HIS A 176 -16.78 -5.04 -2.98
CA HIS A 176 -16.95 -6.42 -2.51
C HIS A 176 -16.99 -7.50 -3.62
N HIS A 177 -16.47 -7.21 -4.81
CA HIS A 177 -16.16 -8.24 -5.80
C HIS A 177 -14.93 -9.04 -5.35
N GLY A 178 -15.13 -10.36 -5.19
CA GLY A 178 -14.20 -11.24 -4.49
C GLY A 178 -14.33 -11.14 -2.97
N ARG A 179 -13.55 -11.95 -2.26
CA ARG A 179 -13.52 -11.98 -0.79
C ARG A 179 -12.76 -10.78 -0.21
N TYR A 180 -11.70 -10.35 -0.90
CA TYR A 180 -10.90 -9.15 -0.60
C TYR A 180 -10.07 -8.76 -1.84
N PRO A 181 -9.55 -7.52 -1.94
CA PRO A 181 -8.71 -7.09 -3.07
C PRO A 181 -7.38 -7.85 -3.13
N SER A 182 -6.84 -8.01 -4.33
CA SER A 182 -5.49 -8.55 -4.53
C SER A 182 -4.43 -7.62 -3.94
N THR A 183 -3.26 -8.16 -3.56
CA THR A 183 -2.13 -7.33 -3.11
C THR A 183 -1.77 -6.27 -4.15
N GLY A 184 -1.92 -6.62 -5.43
CA GLY A 184 -1.74 -5.71 -6.55
C GLY A 184 -2.64 -4.50 -6.54
N MET A 185 -3.93 -4.72 -6.34
CA MET A 185 -4.91 -3.65 -6.22
C MET A 185 -4.62 -2.76 -5.00
N LEU A 186 -4.21 -3.36 -3.88
CA LEU A 186 -3.84 -2.60 -2.67
C LEU A 186 -2.65 -1.67 -2.92
N VAL A 187 -1.61 -2.15 -3.60
CA VAL A 187 -0.41 -1.36 -3.91
C VAL A 187 -0.69 -0.30 -4.97
N LEU A 188 -1.54 -0.58 -5.96
CA LEU A 188 -1.97 0.41 -6.93
C LEU A 188 -2.65 1.61 -6.25
N PHE A 189 -3.61 1.36 -5.37
CA PHE A 189 -4.28 2.43 -4.65
C PHE A 189 -3.38 3.13 -3.64
N PHE A 190 -2.45 2.41 -3.02
CA PHE A 190 -1.42 3.02 -2.20
C PHE A 190 -0.56 4.00 -3.01
N ALA A 191 -0.10 3.60 -4.20
CA ALA A 191 0.66 4.46 -5.10
C ALA A 191 -0.14 5.70 -5.50
N LEU A 192 -1.41 5.55 -5.89
CA LEU A 192 -2.27 6.69 -6.21
C LEU A 192 -2.36 7.70 -5.05
N HIS A 193 -2.48 7.24 -3.79
CA HIS A 193 -2.59 8.15 -2.66
C HIS A 193 -1.24 8.78 -2.28
N VAL A 194 -0.16 8.01 -2.24
CA VAL A 194 1.16 8.53 -1.87
C VAL A 194 1.69 9.50 -2.92
N CYS A 195 1.50 9.19 -4.20
CA CYS A 195 2.07 9.97 -5.29
C CYS A 195 1.26 11.24 -5.57
N ASP A 196 -0.04 11.24 -5.27
CA ASP A 196 -0.87 12.46 -5.23
C ASP A 196 -0.55 13.32 -3.98
N GLU A 197 -0.34 12.71 -2.79
CA GLU A 197 0.02 13.47 -1.58
C GLU A 197 1.37 14.19 -1.71
N VAL A 198 2.38 13.56 -2.33
CA VAL A 198 3.67 14.21 -2.61
C VAL A 198 3.50 15.40 -3.57
N GLN A 199 2.55 15.33 -4.51
CA GLN A 199 2.22 16.44 -5.39
C GLN A 199 1.69 17.66 -4.61
N HIS A 200 0.84 17.45 -3.60
CA HIS A 200 0.22 18.53 -2.84
C HIS A 200 1.17 19.28 -1.88
N PHE A 201 2.26 18.67 -1.42
CA PHE A 201 3.26 19.36 -0.58
C PHE A 201 4.20 20.28 -1.38
N SER A 202 4.21 20.18 -2.71
CA SER A 202 5.01 21.03 -3.60
C SER A 202 4.23 22.28 -4.03
N ILE A 203 3.83 23.11 -3.06
CA ILE A 203 3.09 24.38 -3.29
C ILE A 203 3.90 25.39 -4.14
N LEU A 204 5.20 25.16 -4.35
CA LEU A 204 6.06 26.05 -5.15
C LEU A 204 6.27 25.62 -6.61
N ILE A 205 5.85 24.41 -7.03
CA ILE A 205 6.18 23.93 -8.39
C ILE A 205 4.91 23.47 -9.12
N LEU A 206 4.23 24.42 -9.78
CA LEU A 206 3.07 24.19 -10.66
C LEU A 206 3.40 23.33 -11.91
N THR A 207 4.65 22.90 -12.09
CA THR A 207 5.15 22.12 -13.23
C THR A 207 5.45 20.65 -12.92
N LEU A 208 5.26 20.19 -11.67
CA LEU A 208 5.48 18.79 -11.30
C LEU A 208 4.20 17.97 -11.36
N HIS A 209 4.25 16.91 -12.18
CA HIS A 209 3.23 15.89 -12.25
C HIS A 209 3.84 14.55 -11.81
N PHE A 210 3.18 13.85 -10.89
CA PHE A 210 3.52 12.47 -10.57
C PHE A 210 2.68 11.54 -11.46
N GLN A 211 3.35 10.67 -12.20
CA GLN A 211 2.70 9.66 -13.03
C GLN A 211 2.84 8.29 -12.36
N VAL A 212 1.70 7.62 -12.17
CA VAL A 212 1.68 6.24 -11.67
C VAL A 212 1.76 5.29 -12.86
N ASN A 213 2.86 4.57 -12.94
CA ASN A 213 3.15 3.57 -13.95
C ASN A 213 2.94 2.19 -13.35
N VAL A 214 2.11 1.36 -14.00
CA VAL A 214 1.83 -0.01 -13.55
C VAL A 214 2.40 -1.00 -14.55
N PHE A 215 3.18 -1.96 -14.05
CA PHE A 215 3.90 -2.93 -14.88
C PHE A 215 3.38 -4.33 -14.62
N GLY A 216 3.09 -5.06 -15.70
CA GLY A 216 2.67 -6.46 -15.64
C GLY A 216 1.34 -6.68 -14.92
N PHE A 217 0.44 -5.70 -14.97
CA PHE A 217 -0.96 -5.87 -14.60
C PHE A 217 -1.74 -6.43 -15.80
N GLY A 218 -2.68 -7.33 -15.53
CA GLY A 218 -3.55 -7.88 -16.56
C GLY A 218 -3.03 -9.16 -17.17
N ALA A 219 -3.80 -9.68 -18.11
CA ALA A 219 -3.39 -10.79 -18.94
C ALA A 219 -2.41 -10.33 -20.03
N ASP A 220 -1.56 -11.25 -20.50
CA ASP A 220 -0.80 -11.07 -21.73
C ASP A 220 -1.75 -10.96 -22.96
N SER A 221 -1.15 -10.69 -24.12
CA SER A 221 -1.87 -10.61 -25.41
C SER A 221 -2.67 -11.87 -25.79
N ARG A 222 -2.44 -13.00 -25.11
CA ARG A 222 -3.09 -14.30 -25.32
C ARG A 222 -4.09 -14.63 -24.21
N GLY A 223 -4.32 -13.72 -23.25
CA GLY A 223 -5.24 -13.91 -22.14
C GLY A 223 -4.66 -14.70 -20.96
N ASN A 224 -3.35 -14.97 -20.95
CA ASN A 224 -2.66 -15.68 -19.87
C ASN A 224 -2.24 -14.72 -18.76
N TRP A 225 -2.38 -15.15 -17.51
CA TRP A 225 -1.83 -14.47 -16.35
C TRP A 225 -0.68 -15.29 -15.77
N HIS A 226 0.54 -14.80 -15.93
CA HIS A 226 1.74 -15.46 -15.45
C HIS A 226 2.68 -14.43 -14.85
N HIS A 227 3.52 -14.85 -13.89
CA HIS A 227 4.59 -13.99 -13.43
C HIS A 227 5.69 -13.89 -14.50
N TYR A 228 6.33 -12.72 -14.62
CA TYR A 228 7.42 -12.53 -15.60
C TYR A 228 8.65 -13.42 -15.32
N TRP A 229 8.77 -13.94 -14.09
CA TRP A 229 9.89 -14.77 -13.66
C TRP A 229 9.61 -16.26 -13.61
N GLU A 230 8.41 -16.71 -14.01
CA GLU A 230 8.04 -18.12 -13.94
C GLU A 230 7.39 -18.61 -15.24
N GLN A 231 7.74 -19.83 -15.66
CA GLN A 231 7.03 -20.50 -16.74
C GLN A 231 5.80 -21.22 -16.17
N ASN A 232 4.73 -20.46 -15.92
CA ASN A 232 3.50 -21.01 -15.36
C ASN A 232 2.67 -21.72 -16.44
N ARG A 233 2.57 -23.05 -16.35
CA ARG A 233 1.69 -23.85 -17.23
C ARG A 233 0.20 -23.65 -16.92
N TYR A 234 -0.14 -23.06 -15.78
CA TYR A 234 -1.50 -22.88 -15.27
C TYR A 234 -1.82 -21.39 -15.00
N SER A 235 -1.66 -20.57 -16.05
CA SER A 235 -1.74 -19.11 -16.07
C SER A 235 -3.14 -18.50 -15.76
N GLY A 236 -3.92 -19.11 -14.89
CA GLY A 236 -5.31 -18.74 -14.60
C GLY A 236 -5.90 -19.39 -13.35
N GLU A 237 -5.14 -20.20 -12.60
CA GLU A 237 -5.71 -20.95 -11.46
C GLU A 237 -6.24 -20.08 -10.33
N PHE A 238 -5.67 -18.90 -10.13
CA PHE A 238 -6.18 -17.93 -9.17
C PHE A 238 -7.64 -17.55 -9.41
N ARG A 239 -8.09 -17.47 -10.67
CA ARG A 239 -9.50 -17.20 -11.01
C ARG A 239 -10.45 -18.28 -10.47
N LYS A 240 -9.98 -19.54 -10.34
CA LYS A 240 -10.80 -20.65 -9.84
C LYS A 240 -11.09 -20.57 -8.34
N THR A 241 -10.24 -19.89 -7.59
CA THR A 241 -10.35 -19.84 -6.12
C THR A 241 -11.36 -18.79 -5.62
N GLY A 242 -11.67 -17.77 -6.43
CA GLY A 242 -12.65 -16.72 -6.10
C GLY A 242 -12.28 -15.78 -4.94
N VAL A 243 -11.03 -15.80 -4.45
CA VAL A 243 -10.63 -14.93 -3.33
C VAL A 243 -10.59 -13.46 -3.77
N HIS A 244 -10.16 -13.19 -4.99
CA HIS A 244 -10.19 -11.87 -5.63
C HIS A 244 -10.94 -11.99 -6.96
N ASP A 245 -11.67 -10.95 -7.35
CA ASP A 245 -12.31 -10.87 -8.67
C ASP A 245 -11.37 -10.16 -9.65
N ALA A 246 -10.53 -10.95 -10.31
CA ALA A 246 -9.49 -10.43 -11.20
C ALA A 246 -10.04 -9.68 -12.42
N ASP A 247 -11.21 -10.11 -12.92
CA ASP A 247 -11.82 -9.48 -14.09
C ASP A 247 -12.43 -8.13 -13.69
N PHE A 248 -13.02 -8.02 -12.50
CA PHE A 248 -13.47 -6.74 -11.95
C PHE A 248 -12.29 -5.81 -11.65
N GLU A 249 -11.21 -6.32 -11.06
CA GLU A 249 -9.98 -5.54 -10.83
C GLU A 249 -9.38 -5.01 -12.14
N ALA A 250 -9.35 -5.83 -13.20
CA ALA A 250 -8.89 -5.41 -14.52
C ALA A 250 -9.74 -4.27 -15.11
N GLN A 251 -11.06 -4.30 -14.93
CA GLN A 251 -11.94 -3.21 -15.35
C GLN A 251 -11.64 -1.89 -14.62
N ILE A 252 -11.33 -1.95 -13.31
CA ILE A 252 -10.93 -0.76 -12.55
C ILE A 252 -9.65 -0.16 -13.12
N ILE A 253 -8.65 -1.00 -13.41
CA ILE A 253 -7.37 -0.56 -14.00
C ILE A 253 -7.59 0.08 -15.37
N GLU A 254 -8.43 -0.52 -16.22
CA GLU A 254 -8.79 0.04 -17.52
C GLU A 254 -9.47 1.41 -17.38
N GLN A 255 -10.38 1.57 -16.42
CA GLN A 255 -11.03 2.85 -16.15
C GLN A 255 -10.04 3.91 -15.66
N LEU A 256 -9.12 3.54 -14.76
CA LEU A 256 -8.07 4.45 -14.27
C LEU A 256 -7.15 4.89 -15.42
N ALA A 257 -6.78 3.97 -16.32
CA ALA A 257 -5.96 4.27 -17.49
C ALA A 257 -6.69 5.21 -18.47
N LYS A 258 -7.98 4.93 -18.78
CA LYS A 258 -8.83 5.79 -19.62
C LYS A 258 -9.01 7.20 -19.02
N ALA A 259 -9.04 7.30 -17.70
CA ALA A 259 -9.12 8.57 -16.98
C ALA A 259 -7.76 9.31 -16.88
N GLY A 260 -6.68 8.74 -17.44
CA GLY A 260 -5.33 9.32 -17.38
C GLY A 260 -4.74 9.33 -15.98
N LYS A 261 -5.23 8.50 -15.05
CA LYS A 261 -4.72 8.41 -13.67
C LYS A 261 -3.52 7.49 -13.54
N ILE A 262 -3.41 6.51 -14.43
CA ILE A 262 -2.29 5.57 -14.48
C ILE A 262 -1.88 5.30 -15.91
N THR A 263 -0.65 4.84 -16.11
CA THR A 263 -0.17 4.30 -17.39
C THR A 263 0.15 2.83 -17.23
N VAL A 264 -0.40 2.00 -18.12
CA VAL A 264 -0.28 0.53 -18.05
C VAL A 264 0.76 0.04 -19.04
N PHE A 265 1.74 -0.71 -18.54
CA PHE A 265 2.75 -1.40 -19.33
C PHE A 265 2.53 -2.91 -19.18
N THR A 266 1.92 -3.53 -20.19
CA THR A 266 1.49 -4.94 -20.15
C THR A 266 2.63 -5.95 -20.34
N GLY A 267 3.86 -5.50 -20.60
CA GLY A 267 4.96 -6.40 -20.99
C GLY A 267 4.72 -7.05 -22.35
N LYS A 268 5.56 -8.03 -22.71
CA LYS A 268 5.49 -8.80 -23.97
C LYS A 268 4.65 -10.07 -23.82
#